data_AF-A0A3C2DCU8-F1
#
_entry.id   AF-A0A3C2DCU8-F1
#
_cell.length_a   1.000
_cell.length_b   1.000
_cell.length_c   1.000
_cell.angle_alpha   90.00
_cell.angle_beta   90.00
_cell.angle_gamma   90.00
#
_symmetry.space_group_name_H-M   'P 1'
#
loop_
_entity.id
_entity.type
_entity.pdbx_description
1 polymer ?
#
loop_
_entity_poly.entity_id
_entity_poly.type
_entity_poly.pdbx_seq_one_letter_code
_entity_poly.pdbx_strand_id
1 'polypeptide(L)'
;DVEMSVASTKAFYAQAVAGILLAAAVADACGAPGDPGRQEVLAGLRDLPLAMIEVLGLRDHVATIAAHHAPGRRYWAVVGSGPNLVAAREIRIKLSELCYKSIAADATEDKKHIDLSSEPMVLVCATGLVGSTADDVAKEVAIYKAHKAAPIVVADAGSSRFLGTHDLVAVPPVHPRLAFLLSTMVGHLFGYEAARAIDAQALPLRAAHAAIEAEAERRMADGMPVEGSAAGPVLADDLRDELRSAAAAFFDELRNGRLNGHLEASTAVRLSTLFRFALGIVPLESYQLEFGRVGTPAVVLDDLAAALNAAVEELTRPIDAIKHQAKTVTVGISRTDETLLEARLAREVIEAGAPRDSLSYRTLRALVALDPAVSGVIGFTRYRVDGLDGSSPTTTIVDRGGMSAGIQSRTDQDPTLKGTKHQVAVDREVLVTRGARDDRTIVLVPEVKDRETVGLTLLHVELRDLLSPDVLRGVLQGYGNRYRAVRDAVCETEPDLNDDLLAGLPVVDLLIDPVPEIADRLRTGSG
;
A
#
# COMPACT_ATOMS: atom_id res chain seq x y z
N ASP A 1 17.23 -4.62 -14.36
CA ASP A 1 16.04 -3.79 -14.65
C ASP A 1 14.84 -4.42 -13.97
N VAL A 2 14.49 -3.96 -12.77
CA VAL A 2 13.41 -4.54 -11.93
C VAL A 2 12.14 -3.71 -12.14
N GLU A 3 11.00 -4.37 -12.33
CA GLU A 3 9.70 -3.69 -12.38
C GLU A 3 9.17 -3.52 -10.95
N MET A 4 9.08 -2.27 -10.47
CA MET A 4 8.69 -1.95 -9.10
C MET A 4 7.18 -1.70 -8.95
N SER A 5 6.50 -1.31 -10.02
CA SER A 5 5.06 -1.02 -9.99
C SER A 5 4.23 -2.30 -9.99
N VAL A 6 3.11 -2.26 -9.27
CA VAL A 6 2.09 -3.32 -9.24
C VAL A 6 1.54 -3.59 -10.64
N ALA A 7 1.28 -2.52 -11.40
CA ALA A 7 0.75 -2.61 -12.74
C ALA A 7 1.90 -2.88 -13.72
N SER A 8 2.08 -4.15 -14.09
CA SER A 8 3.11 -4.51 -15.08
C SER A 8 2.87 -3.81 -16.42
N THR A 9 3.93 -3.30 -17.02
CA THR A 9 3.92 -2.56 -18.29
C THR A 9 4.93 -3.18 -19.25
N LYS A 10 6.23 -2.94 -19.04
CA LYS A 10 7.31 -3.42 -19.91
C LYS A 10 7.35 -4.94 -20.07
N ALA A 11 6.95 -5.68 -19.04
CA ALA A 11 6.93 -7.14 -19.12
C ALA A 11 5.87 -7.63 -20.13
N PHE A 12 4.71 -6.98 -20.21
CA PHE A 12 3.69 -7.30 -21.23
C PHE A 12 4.25 -7.15 -22.64
N TYR A 13 4.88 -6.01 -22.94
CA TYR A 13 5.46 -5.76 -24.27
C TYR A 13 6.58 -6.75 -24.60
N ALA A 14 7.48 -7.02 -23.64
CA ALA A 14 8.54 -8.00 -23.81
C ALA A 14 7.99 -9.41 -24.06
N GLN A 15 6.94 -9.82 -23.34
CA GLN A 15 6.27 -11.12 -23.53
C GLN A 15 5.57 -11.21 -24.89
N ALA A 16 4.91 -10.14 -25.32
CA ALA A 16 4.26 -10.11 -26.64
C ALA A 16 5.29 -10.26 -27.77
N VAL A 17 6.39 -9.50 -27.71
CA VAL A 17 7.49 -9.60 -28.68
C VAL A 17 8.14 -10.98 -28.63
N ALA A 18 8.44 -11.49 -27.44
CA ALA A 18 9.02 -12.83 -27.26
C ALA A 18 8.11 -13.93 -27.82
N GLY A 19 6.79 -13.81 -27.63
CA GLY A 19 5.80 -14.75 -28.18
C GLY A 19 5.80 -14.78 -29.71
N ILE A 20 5.94 -13.62 -30.36
CA ILE A 20 6.02 -13.52 -31.82
C ILE A 20 7.32 -14.14 -32.34
N LEU A 21 8.46 -13.86 -31.69
CA LEU A 21 9.75 -14.45 -32.04
C LEU A 21 9.77 -15.97 -31.83
N LEU A 22 9.18 -16.44 -30.74
CA LEU A 22 9.04 -17.87 -30.44
C LEU A 22 8.17 -18.55 -31.51
N ALA A 23 7.05 -17.96 -31.90
CA ALA A 23 6.21 -18.50 -32.96
C ALA A 23 6.95 -18.64 -34.30
N ALA A 24 7.79 -17.65 -34.65
CA ALA A 24 8.64 -17.72 -35.83
C ALA A 24 9.66 -18.86 -35.73
N ALA A 25 10.34 -19.00 -34.59
CA ALA A 25 11.33 -20.06 -34.34
C ALA A 25 10.70 -21.47 -34.35
N VAL A 26 9.50 -21.63 -33.79
CA VAL A 26 8.75 -22.90 -33.85
C VAL A 26 8.38 -23.26 -35.27
N ALA A 27 7.93 -22.30 -36.08
CA ALA A 27 7.63 -22.54 -37.49
C ALA A 27 8.86 -23.03 -38.27
N ASP A 28 10.03 -22.41 -38.04
CA ASP A 28 11.30 -22.84 -38.63
C ASP A 28 11.69 -24.25 -38.18
N ALA A 29 11.59 -24.55 -36.87
CA ALA A 29 11.91 -25.86 -36.33
C ALA A 29 10.99 -26.98 -36.86
N CYS A 30 9.73 -26.66 -37.17
CA CYS A 30 8.77 -27.59 -37.76
C CYS A 30 8.95 -27.77 -39.29
N GLY A 31 9.86 -27.03 -39.94
CA GLY A 31 9.98 -27.03 -41.40
C GLY A 31 8.73 -26.50 -42.12
N ALA A 32 7.85 -25.80 -41.39
CA ALA A 32 6.70 -25.14 -41.99
C ALA A 32 7.20 -23.93 -42.79
N PRO A 33 6.62 -23.61 -43.95
CA PRO A 33 7.04 -22.45 -44.75
C PRO A 33 6.89 -21.10 -43.99
N GLY A 34 6.20 -21.12 -42.84
CA GLY A 34 5.87 -19.93 -42.06
C GLY A 34 4.79 -19.10 -42.74
N ASP A 35 4.46 -17.97 -42.12
CA ASP A 35 3.56 -16.97 -42.71
C ASP A 35 4.31 -16.20 -43.82
N PRO A 36 3.74 -16.00 -45.02
CA PRO A 36 4.36 -15.20 -46.08
C PRO A 36 4.73 -13.77 -45.64
N GLY A 37 3.94 -13.17 -44.73
CA GLY A 37 4.18 -11.86 -44.13
C GLY A 37 5.15 -11.87 -42.95
N ARG A 38 5.80 -13.01 -42.64
CA ARG A 38 6.71 -13.12 -41.49
C ARG A 38 7.85 -12.12 -41.53
N GLN A 39 8.47 -11.92 -42.70
CA GLN A 39 9.59 -10.97 -42.83
C GLN A 39 9.15 -9.54 -42.53
N GLU A 40 7.96 -9.16 -42.97
CA GLU A 40 7.37 -7.83 -42.70
C GLU A 40 7.06 -7.64 -41.22
N VAL A 41 6.56 -8.68 -40.53
CA VAL A 41 6.36 -8.65 -39.08
C VAL A 41 7.68 -8.50 -38.33
N LEU A 42 8.72 -9.25 -38.71
CA LEU A 42 10.03 -9.17 -38.07
C LEU A 42 10.72 -7.82 -38.31
N ALA A 43 10.54 -7.22 -39.50
CA ALA A 43 10.98 -5.85 -39.77
C ALA A 43 10.20 -4.87 -38.89
N GLY A 44 8.87 -4.99 -38.81
CA GLY A 44 8.03 -4.16 -37.96
C GLY A 44 8.40 -4.24 -36.47
N LEU A 45 8.87 -5.40 -35.97
CA LEU A 45 9.37 -5.52 -34.60
C LEU A 45 10.63 -4.69 -34.35
N ARG A 46 11.48 -4.48 -35.36
CA ARG A 46 12.68 -3.64 -35.24
C ARG A 46 12.33 -2.15 -35.19
N ASP A 47 11.27 -1.76 -35.89
CA ASP A 47 10.82 -0.37 -35.97
C ASP A 47 9.88 0.02 -34.81
N LEU A 48 9.23 -0.97 -34.18
CA LEU A 48 8.27 -0.78 -33.11
C LEU A 48 8.78 0.11 -31.94
N PRO A 49 10.03 0.00 -31.46
CA PRO A 49 10.52 0.88 -30.40
C PRO A 49 10.46 2.37 -30.75
N LEU A 50 10.71 2.76 -32.00
CA LEU A 50 10.61 4.15 -32.45
C LEU A 50 9.16 4.63 -32.39
N ALA A 51 8.23 3.81 -32.90
CA ALA A 51 6.80 4.09 -32.82
C ALA A 51 6.31 4.20 -31.37
N MET A 52 6.84 3.37 -30.46
CA MET A 52 6.53 3.46 -29.02
C MET A 52 7.03 4.77 -28.40
N ILE A 53 8.23 5.24 -28.79
CA ILE A 53 8.74 6.55 -28.33
C ILE A 53 7.82 7.68 -28.79
N GLU A 54 7.32 7.64 -30.04
CA GLU A 54 6.35 8.62 -30.52
C GLU A 54 5.06 8.60 -29.71
N VAL A 55 4.55 7.41 -29.34
CA VAL A 55 3.36 7.29 -28.47
C VAL A 55 3.61 7.88 -27.07
N LEU A 56 4.81 7.73 -26.49
CA LEU A 56 5.16 8.41 -25.23
C LEU A 56 5.07 9.94 -25.37
N GLY A 57 5.42 10.48 -26.54
CA GLY A 57 5.29 11.89 -26.85
C GLY A 57 3.84 12.41 -26.84
N LEU A 58 2.84 11.51 -26.92
CA LEU A 58 1.42 11.87 -26.88
C LEU A 58 0.86 11.98 -25.45
N ARG A 59 1.68 11.78 -24.42
CA ARG A 59 1.25 11.70 -23.02
C ARG A 59 0.39 12.89 -22.58
N ASP A 60 0.76 14.13 -22.92
CA ASP A 60 0.00 15.31 -22.49
C ASP A 60 -1.41 15.37 -23.09
N HIS A 61 -1.55 14.94 -24.35
CA HIS A 61 -2.85 14.81 -25.01
C HIS A 61 -3.70 13.73 -24.33
N VAL A 62 -3.10 12.56 -24.06
CA VAL A 62 -3.76 11.48 -23.33
C VAL A 62 -4.17 11.92 -21.92
N ALA A 63 -3.32 12.69 -21.23
CA ALA A 63 -3.60 13.24 -19.91
C ALA A 63 -4.81 14.18 -19.92
N THR A 64 -4.92 15.02 -20.95
CA THR A 64 -6.06 15.93 -21.13
C THR A 64 -7.37 15.17 -21.28
N ILE A 65 -7.39 14.13 -22.12
CA ILE A 65 -8.57 13.27 -22.30
C ILE A 65 -8.91 12.53 -21.01
N ALA A 66 -7.91 11.96 -20.32
CA ALA A 66 -8.09 11.25 -19.06
C ALA A 66 -8.67 12.16 -17.96
N ALA A 67 -8.12 13.36 -17.79
CA ALA A 67 -8.58 14.34 -16.80
C ALA A 67 -10.00 14.88 -17.07
N HIS A 68 -10.44 14.84 -18.33
CA HIS A 68 -11.78 15.22 -18.73
C HIS A 68 -12.81 14.12 -18.40
N HIS A 69 -12.54 12.87 -18.76
CA HIS A 69 -13.54 11.80 -18.70
C HIS A 69 -13.47 10.94 -17.43
N ALA A 70 -12.27 10.65 -16.92
CA ALA A 70 -12.11 9.66 -15.85
C ALA A 70 -12.80 10.05 -14.53
N PRO A 71 -12.69 11.29 -14.02
CA PRO A 71 -13.26 11.63 -12.71
C PRO A 71 -14.79 11.49 -12.65
N GLY A 72 -15.51 12.05 -13.63
CA GLY A 72 -16.98 12.12 -13.57
C GLY A 72 -17.71 10.86 -14.04
N ARG A 73 -17.06 9.96 -14.80
CA ARG A 73 -17.75 8.81 -15.40
C ARG A 73 -17.76 7.60 -14.46
N ARG A 74 -18.96 7.11 -14.13
CA ARG A 74 -19.14 5.93 -13.27
C ARG A 74 -18.82 4.62 -13.99
N TYR A 75 -19.29 4.44 -15.21
CA TYR A 75 -19.16 3.19 -15.97
C TYR A 75 -18.12 3.32 -17.07
N TRP A 76 -17.20 2.36 -17.12
CA TRP A 76 -16.07 2.36 -18.04
C TRP A 76 -16.04 1.03 -18.78
N ALA A 77 -15.63 1.06 -20.05
CA ALA A 77 -15.38 -0.13 -20.83
C ALA A 77 -14.20 0.07 -21.78
N VAL A 78 -13.60 -1.04 -22.18
CA VAL A 78 -12.58 -1.07 -23.23
C VAL A 78 -13.07 -2.02 -24.31
N VAL A 79 -12.95 -1.62 -25.56
CA VAL A 79 -13.37 -2.45 -26.70
C VAL A 79 -12.28 -2.58 -27.73
N GLY A 80 -12.27 -3.71 -28.43
CA GLY A 80 -11.38 -3.94 -29.55
C GLY A 80 -11.75 -5.23 -30.29
N SER A 81 -11.51 -5.27 -31.59
CA SER A 81 -11.83 -6.44 -32.44
C SER A 81 -10.55 -7.09 -32.98
N GLY A 82 -10.56 -8.41 -33.16
CA GLY A 82 -9.38 -9.16 -33.60
C GLY A 82 -8.20 -8.98 -32.64
N PRO A 83 -6.97 -8.67 -33.13
CA PRO A 83 -5.81 -8.42 -32.26
C PRO A 83 -6.04 -7.31 -31.23
N ASN A 84 -6.89 -6.33 -31.51
CA ASN A 84 -7.21 -5.25 -30.56
C ASN A 84 -8.01 -5.73 -29.35
N LEU A 85 -8.61 -6.92 -29.38
CA LEU A 85 -9.21 -7.52 -28.19
C LEU A 85 -8.16 -7.89 -27.14
N VAL A 86 -6.92 -8.22 -27.56
CA VAL A 86 -5.79 -8.44 -26.64
C VAL A 86 -5.44 -7.13 -25.93
N ALA A 87 -5.35 -6.03 -26.69
CA ALA A 87 -5.13 -4.70 -26.13
C ALA A 87 -6.25 -4.34 -25.15
N ALA A 88 -7.52 -4.52 -25.54
CA ALA A 88 -8.65 -4.20 -24.69
C ALA A 88 -8.63 -4.95 -23.34
N ARG A 89 -8.30 -6.24 -23.37
CA ARG A 89 -8.19 -7.07 -22.15
C ARG A 89 -7.02 -6.65 -21.26
N GLU A 90 -5.87 -6.33 -21.84
CA GLU A 90 -4.71 -5.86 -21.10
C GLU A 90 -4.97 -4.49 -20.47
N ILE A 91 -5.52 -3.53 -21.23
CA ILE A 91 -5.85 -2.21 -20.72
C ILE A 91 -6.89 -2.29 -19.61
N ARG A 92 -7.90 -3.16 -19.74
CA ARG A 92 -8.88 -3.42 -18.68
C ARG A 92 -8.19 -3.84 -17.38
N ILE A 93 -7.20 -4.74 -17.44
CA ILE A 93 -6.41 -5.12 -16.25
C ILE A 93 -5.76 -3.87 -15.64
N LYS A 94 -5.06 -3.06 -16.44
CA LYS A 94 -4.36 -1.87 -15.93
C LYS A 94 -5.30 -0.84 -15.32
N LEU A 95 -6.43 -0.57 -15.97
CA LEU A 95 -7.40 0.38 -15.46
C LEU A 95 -8.04 -0.13 -14.16
N SER A 96 -8.32 -1.43 -14.04
CA SER A 96 -8.79 -2.00 -12.78
C SER A 96 -7.75 -1.90 -11.67
N GLU A 97 -6.47 -2.15 -11.97
CA GLU A 97 -5.35 -2.08 -11.01
C GLU A 97 -5.04 -0.64 -10.57
N LEU A 98 -5.13 0.33 -11.48
CA LEU A 98 -4.73 1.71 -11.22
C LEU A 98 -5.90 2.59 -10.76
N CYS A 99 -7.12 2.33 -11.22
CA CYS A 99 -8.28 3.18 -10.97
C CYS A 99 -9.32 2.53 -10.04
N TYR A 100 -9.13 1.26 -9.64
CA TYR A 100 -10.00 0.51 -8.73
C TYR A 100 -11.45 0.40 -9.19
N LYS A 101 -11.65 0.20 -10.49
CA LYS A 101 -12.97 -0.02 -11.10
C LYS A 101 -13.10 -1.42 -11.68
N SER A 102 -14.31 -1.97 -11.59
CA SER A 102 -14.72 -3.06 -12.48
C SER A 102 -14.98 -2.48 -13.87
N ILE A 103 -14.33 -3.05 -14.87
CA ILE A 103 -14.32 -2.53 -16.24
C ILE A 103 -14.59 -3.71 -17.19
N ALA A 104 -15.53 -3.51 -18.11
CA ALA A 104 -15.82 -4.49 -19.15
C ALA A 104 -14.77 -4.44 -20.26
N ALA A 105 -14.46 -5.60 -20.85
CA ALA A 105 -13.60 -5.73 -22.02
C ALA A 105 -14.28 -6.59 -23.07
N ASP A 106 -14.81 -5.95 -24.10
CA ASP A 106 -15.71 -6.58 -25.08
C ASP A 106 -15.17 -6.44 -26.51
N ALA A 107 -15.68 -7.29 -27.41
CA ALA A 107 -15.51 -7.03 -28.83
C ALA A 107 -16.30 -5.77 -29.20
N THR A 108 -15.77 -4.97 -30.13
CA THR A 108 -16.40 -3.68 -30.52
C THR A 108 -17.82 -3.90 -31.03
N GLU A 109 -18.03 -4.92 -31.84
CA GLU A 109 -19.31 -5.29 -32.43
C GLU A 109 -20.37 -5.70 -31.40
N ASP A 110 -19.96 -6.24 -30.24
CA ASP A 110 -20.87 -6.78 -29.23
C ASP A 110 -21.34 -5.73 -28.21
N LYS A 111 -20.55 -4.66 -28.01
CA LYS A 111 -20.75 -3.68 -26.92
C LYS A 111 -22.16 -3.08 -26.88
N LYS A 112 -22.76 -2.86 -28.04
CA LYS A 112 -24.12 -2.30 -28.16
C LYS A 112 -25.21 -3.18 -27.52
N HIS A 113 -24.93 -4.46 -27.28
CA HIS A 113 -25.86 -5.43 -26.69
C HIS A 113 -25.68 -5.63 -25.18
N ILE A 114 -24.70 -4.98 -24.56
CA ILE A 114 -24.28 -5.26 -23.16
C ILE A 114 -24.77 -4.15 -22.22
N ASP A 115 -24.09 -3.00 -22.23
CA ASP A 115 -24.22 -1.94 -21.23
C ASP A 115 -24.17 -0.54 -21.87
N LEU A 116 -24.45 -0.42 -23.18
CA LEU A 116 -24.41 0.88 -23.84
C LEU A 116 -25.41 1.90 -23.24
N SER A 117 -26.49 1.42 -22.64
CA SER A 117 -27.48 2.23 -21.92
C SER A 117 -26.95 2.88 -20.63
N SER A 118 -25.78 2.46 -20.12
CA SER A 118 -25.18 3.04 -18.92
C SER A 118 -24.38 4.32 -19.20
N GLU A 119 -24.42 4.84 -20.44
CA GLU A 119 -23.65 6.00 -20.90
C GLU A 119 -22.15 5.92 -20.53
N PRO A 120 -21.45 4.80 -20.81
CA PRO A 120 -20.10 4.60 -20.31
C PRO A 120 -19.06 5.47 -21.03
N MET A 121 -17.92 5.67 -20.38
CA MET A 121 -16.68 6.00 -21.10
C MET A 121 -16.17 4.73 -21.77
N VAL A 122 -15.87 4.79 -23.08
CA VAL A 122 -15.47 3.62 -23.87
C VAL A 122 -14.13 3.88 -24.54
N LEU A 123 -13.08 3.18 -24.10
CA LEU A 123 -11.79 3.23 -24.77
C LEU A 123 -11.79 2.23 -25.93
N VAL A 124 -11.62 2.73 -27.16
CA VAL A 124 -11.76 1.96 -28.40
C VAL A 124 -10.38 1.70 -29.01
N CYS A 125 -9.96 0.44 -29.02
CA CYS A 125 -8.72 -0.02 -29.64
C CYS A 125 -8.95 -0.27 -31.13
N ALA A 126 -8.52 0.66 -31.99
CA ALA A 126 -8.79 0.66 -33.43
C ALA A 126 -7.52 0.82 -34.30
N THR A 127 -6.36 0.42 -33.78
CA THR A 127 -5.08 0.48 -34.49
C THR A 127 -4.91 -0.70 -35.46
N GLY A 128 -4.21 -0.49 -36.58
CA GLY A 128 -3.96 -1.50 -37.60
C GLY A 128 -5.20 -2.02 -38.33
N LEU A 129 -6.34 -1.35 -38.21
CA LEU A 129 -7.58 -1.74 -38.88
C LEU A 129 -7.55 -1.31 -40.36
N VAL A 130 -7.90 -2.23 -41.24
CA VAL A 130 -7.94 -2.01 -42.70
C VAL A 130 -9.28 -2.43 -43.29
N GLY A 131 -9.62 -1.86 -44.44
CA GLY A 131 -10.81 -2.24 -45.22
C GLY A 131 -12.12 -2.12 -44.44
N SER A 132 -13.03 -3.08 -44.66
CA SER A 132 -14.38 -3.08 -44.09
C SER A 132 -14.41 -3.12 -42.56
N THR A 133 -13.43 -3.75 -41.92
CA THR A 133 -13.35 -3.79 -40.44
C THR A 133 -13.17 -2.39 -39.84
N ALA A 134 -12.38 -1.54 -40.48
CA ALA A 134 -12.23 -0.15 -40.04
C ALA A 134 -13.54 0.65 -40.20
N ASP A 135 -14.27 0.42 -41.31
CA ASP A 135 -15.57 1.06 -41.56
C ASP A 135 -16.63 0.61 -40.54
N ASP A 136 -16.64 -0.68 -40.18
CA ASP A 136 -17.60 -1.22 -39.21
C ASP A 136 -17.31 -0.72 -37.79
N VAL A 137 -16.03 -0.68 -37.37
CA VAL A 137 -15.65 -0.07 -36.08
C VAL A 137 -16.02 1.41 -36.03
N ALA A 138 -15.85 2.17 -37.12
CA ALA A 138 -16.27 3.56 -37.18
C ALA A 138 -17.79 3.73 -37.02
N LYS A 139 -18.59 2.82 -37.60
CA LYS A 139 -20.05 2.81 -37.38
C LYS A 139 -20.40 2.51 -35.91
N GLU A 140 -19.72 1.55 -35.29
CA GLU A 140 -19.94 1.24 -33.86
C GLU A 140 -19.60 2.42 -32.96
N VAL A 141 -18.49 3.13 -33.22
CA VAL A 141 -18.14 4.38 -32.50
C VAL A 141 -19.24 5.44 -32.63
N ALA A 142 -19.82 5.60 -33.83
CA ALA A 142 -20.93 6.52 -34.04
C ALA A 142 -22.19 6.10 -33.27
N ILE A 143 -22.48 4.80 -33.19
CA ILE A 143 -23.56 4.25 -32.36
C ILE A 143 -23.30 4.57 -30.89
N TYR A 144 -22.08 4.38 -30.38
CA TYR A 144 -21.76 4.70 -28.99
C TYR A 144 -22.05 6.16 -28.65
N LYS A 145 -21.60 7.08 -29.52
CA LYS A 145 -21.84 8.52 -29.38
C LYS A 145 -23.33 8.85 -29.40
N ALA A 146 -24.11 8.21 -30.29
CA ALA A 146 -25.56 8.41 -30.37
C ALA A 146 -26.29 8.00 -29.07
N HIS A 147 -25.73 7.06 -28.31
CA HIS A 147 -26.21 6.63 -27.00
C HIS A 147 -25.55 7.37 -25.82
N LYS A 148 -24.93 8.54 -26.04
CA LYS A 148 -24.28 9.38 -25.02
C LYS A 148 -23.10 8.74 -24.28
N ALA A 149 -22.59 7.61 -24.76
CA ALA A 149 -21.29 7.13 -24.35
C ALA A 149 -20.20 8.12 -24.77
N ALA A 150 -19.06 8.08 -24.08
CA ALA A 150 -17.87 8.87 -24.42
C ALA A 150 -16.81 7.96 -25.06
N PRO A 151 -16.82 7.79 -26.39
CA PRO A 151 -15.80 7.01 -27.08
C PRO A 151 -14.47 7.77 -27.14
N ILE A 152 -13.42 7.17 -26.59
CA ILE A 152 -12.03 7.62 -26.73
C ILE A 152 -11.35 6.65 -27.69
N VAL A 153 -11.01 7.11 -28.88
CA VAL A 153 -10.56 6.24 -29.98
C VAL A 153 -9.05 6.28 -30.11
N VAL A 154 -8.40 5.12 -30.15
CA VAL A 154 -6.99 4.98 -30.50
C VAL A 154 -6.89 4.37 -31.89
N ALA A 155 -6.37 5.12 -32.85
CA ALA A 155 -6.30 4.69 -34.25
C ALA A 155 -5.03 5.17 -34.94
N ASP A 156 -4.72 4.60 -36.10
CA ASP A 156 -3.54 4.97 -36.87
C ASP A 156 -3.65 6.41 -37.41
N ALA A 157 -2.54 7.14 -37.35
CA ALA A 157 -2.42 8.48 -37.91
C ALA A 157 -2.74 8.46 -39.41
N GLY A 158 -3.51 9.46 -39.86
CA GLY A 158 -3.99 9.56 -41.24
C GLY A 158 -5.28 8.79 -41.52
N SER A 159 -5.86 8.07 -40.56
CA SER A 159 -7.18 7.46 -40.73
C SER A 159 -8.29 8.51 -40.78
N SER A 160 -8.88 8.71 -41.97
CA SER A 160 -9.97 9.68 -42.17
C SER A 160 -11.28 9.27 -41.49
N ARG A 161 -11.45 7.99 -41.14
CA ARG A 161 -12.69 7.39 -40.62
C ARG A 161 -13.06 7.88 -39.23
N PHE A 162 -12.08 8.32 -38.45
CA PHE A 162 -12.27 8.73 -37.05
C PHE A 162 -12.08 10.24 -36.82
N LEU A 163 -11.87 11.04 -37.87
CA LEU A 163 -11.62 12.49 -37.76
C LEU A 163 -12.78 13.28 -37.12
N GLY A 164 -14.01 12.76 -37.15
CA GLY A 164 -15.17 13.35 -36.49
C GLY A 164 -15.31 13.03 -35.00
N THR A 165 -14.41 12.22 -34.45
CA THR A 165 -14.37 11.86 -33.03
C THR A 165 -13.60 12.93 -32.26
N HIS A 166 -14.20 13.47 -31.19
CA HIS A 166 -13.57 14.53 -30.41
C HIS A 166 -12.32 14.03 -29.66
N ASP A 167 -12.41 12.83 -29.08
CA ASP A 167 -11.34 12.21 -28.29
C ASP A 167 -10.60 11.15 -29.11
N LEU A 168 -9.81 11.60 -30.10
CA LEU A 168 -8.96 10.74 -30.93
C LEU A 168 -7.50 10.83 -30.49
N VAL A 169 -6.88 9.67 -30.25
CA VAL A 169 -5.43 9.51 -30.08
C VAL A 169 -4.88 8.84 -31.33
N ALA A 170 -4.27 9.65 -32.20
CA ALA A 170 -3.65 9.19 -33.44
C ALA A 170 -2.23 8.70 -33.17
N VAL A 171 -1.96 7.40 -33.35
CA VAL A 171 -0.65 6.77 -33.15
C VAL A 171 0.05 6.51 -34.48
N PRO A 172 1.38 6.44 -34.55
CA PRO A 172 2.08 6.14 -35.81
C PRO A 172 1.64 4.78 -36.39
N PRO A 173 1.46 4.68 -37.71
CA PRO A 173 1.11 3.42 -38.35
C PRO A 173 2.28 2.44 -38.23
N VAL A 174 1.98 1.22 -37.80
CA VAL A 174 2.92 0.10 -37.77
C VAL A 174 2.31 -1.11 -38.45
N HIS A 175 3.07 -2.20 -38.60
CA HIS A 175 2.56 -3.43 -39.18
C HIS A 175 1.25 -3.87 -38.48
N PRO A 176 0.14 -4.18 -39.19
CA PRO A 176 -1.17 -4.44 -38.59
C PRO A 176 -1.20 -5.50 -37.47
N ARG A 177 -0.37 -6.54 -37.59
CA ARG A 177 -0.22 -7.59 -36.56
C ARG A 177 0.45 -7.13 -35.26
N LEU A 178 1.11 -5.98 -35.26
CA LEU A 178 1.80 -5.39 -34.10
C LEU A 178 1.04 -4.17 -33.56
N ALA A 179 0.14 -3.58 -34.34
CA ALA A 179 -0.51 -2.30 -34.06
C ALA A 179 -1.24 -2.27 -32.71
N PHE A 180 -1.84 -3.39 -32.29
CA PHE A 180 -2.53 -3.51 -30.99
C PHE A 180 -1.62 -3.17 -29.79
N LEU A 181 -0.28 -3.30 -29.93
CA LEU A 181 0.67 -2.90 -28.90
C LEU A 181 0.65 -1.38 -28.69
N LEU A 182 0.44 -0.59 -29.73
CA LEU A 182 0.30 0.87 -29.60
C LEU A 182 -1.03 1.25 -28.96
N SER A 183 -2.13 0.55 -29.27
CA SER A 183 -3.39 0.71 -28.51
C SER A 183 -3.20 0.41 -27.03
N THR A 184 -2.48 -0.67 -26.71
CA THR A 184 -2.16 -1.05 -25.33
C THR A 184 -1.37 0.06 -24.62
N MET A 185 -0.39 0.63 -25.32
CA MET A 185 0.46 1.69 -24.78
C MET A 185 -0.28 2.98 -24.49
N VAL A 186 -1.18 3.40 -25.39
CA VAL A 186 -2.08 4.52 -25.11
C VAL A 186 -2.97 4.22 -23.92
N GLY A 187 -3.50 3.00 -23.81
CA GLY A 187 -4.32 2.61 -22.66
C GLY A 187 -3.54 2.55 -21.34
N HIS A 188 -2.26 2.17 -21.35
CA HIS A 188 -1.37 2.25 -20.19
C HIS A 188 -1.15 3.71 -19.76
N LEU A 189 -0.84 4.60 -20.70
CA LEU A 189 -0.72 6.05 -20.43
C LEU A 189 -2.04 6.64 -19.91
N PHE A 190 -3.15 6.27 -20.53
CA PHE A 190 -4.48 6.70 -20.11
C PHE A 190 -4.78 6.24 -18.69
N GLY A 191 -4.51 4.98 -18.34
CA GLY A 191 -4.74 4.47 -16.99
C GLY A 191 -3.90 5.15 -15.93
N TYR A 192 -2.64 5.47 -16.25
CA TYR A 192 -1.77 6.24 -15.37
C TYR A 192 -2.31 7.66 -15.14
N GLU A 193 -2.63 8.40 -16.20
CA GLU A 193 -3.13 9.78 -16.06
C GLU A 193 -4.56 9.85 -15.50
N ALA A 194 -5.40 8.84 -15.77
CA ALA A 194 -6.72 8.71 -15.15
C ALA A 194 -6.58 8.53 -13.63
N ALA A 195 -5.70 7.64 -13.18
CA ALA A 195 -5.43 7.45 -11.76
C ALA A 195 -4.91 8.74 -11.10
N ARG A 196 -4.03 9.50 -11.76
CA ARG A 196 -3.56 10.80 -11.27
C ARG A 196 -4.67 11.83 -11.16
N ALA A 197 -5.54 11.90 -12.17
CA ALA A 197 -6.66 12.83 -12.17
C ALA A 197 -7.66 12.54 -11.03
N ILE A 198 -7.84 11.26 -10.69
CA ILE A 198 -8.68 10.84 -9.57
C ILE A 198 -8.02 11.17 -8.23
N ASP A 199 -6.73 10.81 -8.05
CA ASP A 199 -6.00 11.12 -6.80
C ASP A 199 -5.93 12.61 -6.51
N ALA A 200 -5.81 13.44 -7.55
CA ALA A 200 -5.79 14.89 -7.43
C ALA A 200 -7.05 15.46 -6.76
N GLN A 201 -8.21 14.79 -6.89
CA GLN A 201 -9.45 15.21 -6.23
C GLN A 201 -9.38 15.08 -4.70
N ALA A 202 -8.47 14.24 -4.18
CA ALA A 202 -8.25 14.09 -2.75
C ALA A 202 -7.38 15.21 -2.15
N LEU A 203 -6.63 15.97 -2.96
CA LEU A 203 -5.65 16.94 -2.45
C LEU A 203 -6.27 18.01 -1.53
N PRO A 204 -7.38 18.69 -1.90
CA PRO A 204 -7.99 19.67 -1.01
C PRO A 204 -8.54 19.03 0.28
N LEU A 205 -8.98 17.77 0.21
CA LEU A 205 -9.51 17.04 1.36
C LEU A 205 -8.39 16.64 2.33
N ARG A 206 -7.22 16.23 1.82
CA ARG A 206 -6.01 15.96 2.62
C ARG A 206 -5.53 17.21 3.35
N ALA A 207 -5.55 18.36 2.68
CA ALA A 207 -5.16 19.63 3.27
C ALA A 207 -6.09 20.04 4.43
N ALA A 208 -7.42 19.93 4.21
CA ALA A 208 -8.40 20.15 5.27
C ALA A 208 -8.22 19.19 6.46
N HIS A 209 -8.00 17.90 6.19
CA HIS A 209 -7.78 16.91 7.25
C HIS A 209 -6.52 17.25 8.06
N ALA A 210 -5.41 17.56 7.39
CA ALA A 210 -4.15 17.92 8.05
C ALA A 210 -4.29 19.20 8.90
N ALA A 211 -5.08 20.18 8.44
CA ALA A 211 -5.34 21.39 9.21
C ALA A 211 -6.16 21.12 10.49
N ILE A 212 -7.13 20.19 10.44
CA ILE A 212 -7.89 19.78 11.63
C ILE A 212 -6.96 19.09 12.64
N GLU A 213 -6.11 18.16 12.20
CA GLU A 213 -5.13 17.47 13.05
C GLU A 213 -4.15 18.44 13.70
N ALA A 214 -3.57 19.36 12.91
CA ALA A 214 -2.65 20.38 13.43
C ALA A 214 -3.31 21.30 14.47
N GLU A 215 -4.60 21.63 14.30
CA GLU A 215 -5.35 22.38 15.30
C GLU A 215 -5.57 21.57 16.59
N ALA A 216 -5.89 20.28 16.47
CA ALA A 216 -6.06 19.40 17.62
C ALA A 216 -4.75 19.28 18.42
N GLU A 217 -3.61 19.10 17.74
CA GLU A 217 -2.28 19.06 18.36
C GLU A 217 -1.93 20.37 19.08
N ARG A 218 -2.20 21.53 18.46
CA ARG A 218 -1.97 22.84 19.09
C ARG A 218 -2.77 23.01 20.39
N ARG A 219 -4.04 22.62 20.39
CA ARG A 219 -4.90 22.69 21.59
C ARG A 219 -4.43 21.78 22.72
N MET A 220 -3.91 20.60 22.39
CA MET A 220 -3.31 19.70 23.37
C MET A 220 -2.02 20.29 23.98
N ALA A 221 -1.20 20.96 23.17
CA ALA A 221 0.04 21.59 23.63
C ALA A 221 -0.20 22.80 24.55
N ASP A 222 -1.24 23.61 24.29
CA ASP A 222 -1.55 24.83 25.06
C ASP A 222 -2.23 24.57 26.42
N GLY A 223 -2.54 23.32 26.77
CA GLY A 223 -3.08 22.95 28.08
C GLY A 223 -4.45 23.56 28.43
N MET A 224 -5.19 24.04 27.43
CA MET A 224 -6.52 24.63 27.61
C MET A 224 -7.54 23.54 27.99
N PRO A 225 -8.25 23.65 29.13
CA PRO A 225 -9.33 22.73 29.48
C PRO A 225 -10.47 22.80 28.45
N VAL A 226 -10.99 21.63 28.07
CA VAL A 226 -12.12 21.47 27.13
C VAL A 226 -13.48 21.89 27.76
N GLU A 227 -13.50 22.37 29.01
CA GLU A 227 -14.75 22.67 29.72
C GLU A 227 -15.00 24.18 29.91
N GLY A 228 -16.07 24.69 29.29
CA GLY A 228 -16.97 25.60 29.99
C GLY A 228 -17.02 27.08 29.64
N SER A 229 -16.58 27.57 28.46
CA SER A 229 -16.95 28.92 28.03
C SER A 229 -18.23 28.91 27.19
N ALA A 230 -19.26 29.61 27.66
CA ALA A 230 -20.55 29.81 26.97
C ALA A 230 -20.44 30.60 25.63
N ALA A 231 -19.24 31.06 25.28
CA ALA A 231 -18.84 31.39 23.92
C ALA A 231 -17.87 30.28 23.46
N GLY A 232 -18.33 29.41 22.55
CA GLY A 232 -17.50 28.31 22.06
C GLY A 232 -16.16 28.79 21.47
N PRO A 233 -15.11 27.95 21.47
CA PRO A 233 -13.81 28.35 20.94
C PRO A 233 -13.99 28.73 19.47
N VAL A 234 -13.72 29.99 19.15
CA VAL A 234 -13.68 30.49 17.78
C VAL A 234 -12.60 29.69 17.05
N LEU A 235 -12.96 29.04 15.95
CA LEU A 235 -11.97 28.38 15.08
C LEU A 235 -10.85 29.37 14.75
N ALA A 236 -9.59 28.94 14.89
CA ALA A 236 -8.45 29.74 14.44
C ALA A 236 -8.67 30.16 12.98
N ASP A 237 -8.38 31.42 12.65
CA ASP A 237 -8.68 31.97 11.33
C ASP A 237 -7.97 31.16 10.22
N ASP A 238 -6.76 30.67 10.47
CA ASP A 238 -6.02 29.79 9.56
C ASP A 238 -6.78 28.48 9.24
N LEU A 239 -7.34 27.82 10.25
CA LEU A 239 -8.14 26.60 10.06
C LEU A 239 -9.40 26.90 9.25
N ARG A 240 -10.06 28.02 9.56
CA ARG A 240 -11.28 28.42 8.84
C ARG A 240 -10.99 28.69 7.37
N ASP A 241 -9.87 29.31 7.04
CA ASP A 241 -9.49 29.60 5.66
C ASP A 241 -9.15 28.33 4.88
N GLU A 242 -8.43 27.39 5.48
CA GLU A 242 -8.14 26.08 4.85
C GLU A 242 -9.43 25.28 4.60
N LEU A 243 -10.32 25.20 5.60
CA LEU A 243 -11.61 24.54 5.45
C LEU A 243 -12.48 25.21 4.37
N ARG A 244 -12.43 26.54 4.25
CA ARG A 244 -13.17 27.27 3.21
C ARG A 244 -12.62 26.95 1.82
N SER A 245 -11.30 26.93 1.66
CA SER A 245 -10.63 26.58 0.40
C SER A 245 -10.99 25.16 -0.04
N ALA A 246 -10.84 24.19 0.87
CA ALA A 246 -11.18 22.79 0.61
C ALA A 246 -12.66 22.58 0.30
N ALA A 247 -13.55 23.23 1.06
CA ALA A 247 -14.99 23.17 0.79
C ALA A 247 -15.33 23.76 -0.58
N ALA A 248 -14.73 24.89 -0.96
CA ALA A 248 -14.97 25.51 -2.27
C ALA A 248 -14.57 24.57 -3.42
N ALA A 249 -13.39 23.94 -3.32
CA ALA A 249 -12.93 22.96 -4.30
C ALA A 249 -13.84 21.72 -4.35
N PHE A 250 -14.20 21.17 -3.19
CA PHE A 250 -15.11 20.02 -3.08
C PHE A 250 -16.48 20.31 -3.71
N PHE A 251 -17.09 21.44 -3.37
CA PHE A 251 -18.41 21.81 -3.91
C PHE A 251 -18.35 22.10 -5.41
N ASP A 252 -17.22 22.58 -5.92
CA ASP A 252 -17.06 22.77 -7.37
C ASP A 252 -16.98 21.44 -8.12
N GLU A 253 -16.14 20.51 -7.66
CA GLU A 253 -16.06 19.17 -8.22
C GLU A 253 -17.42 18.43 -8.14
N LEU A 254 -18.15 18.60 -7.04
CA LEU A 254 -19.49 18.04 -6.85
C LEU A 254 -20.51 18.62 -7.85
N ARG A 255 -20.57 19.96 -8.00
CA ARG A 255 -21.50 20.62 -8.94
C ARG A 255 -21.23 20.23 -10.38
N ASN A 256 -19.96 20.07 -10.75
CA ASN A 256 -19.53 19.66 -12.07
C ASN A 256 -19.64 18.14 -12.30
N GLY A 257 -20.14 17.38 -11.32
CA GLY A 257 -20.31 15.93 -11.39
C GLY A 257 -18.99 15.16 -11.50
N ARG A 258 -17.86 15.80 -11.23
CA ARG A 258 -16.53 15.19 -11.34
C ARG A 258 -16.25 14.17 -10.25
N LEU A 259 -17.00 14.18 -9.15
CA LEU A 259 -16.89 13.17 -8.08
C LEU A 259 -17.74 11.91 -8.31
N ASN A 260 -18.66 11.93 -9.28
CA ASN A 260 -19.62 10.85 -9.51
C ASN A 260 -18.98 9.50 -9.86
N GLY A 261 -17.74 9.51 -10.34
CA GLY A 261 -17.05 8.30 -10.75
C GLY A 261 -16.36 7.54 -9.62
N HIS A 262 -16.00 8.22 -8.53
CA HIS A 262 -15.02 7.69 -7.54
C HIS A 262 -15.30 8.05 -6.09
N LEU A 263 -16.26 8.93 -5.80
CA LEU A 263 -16.70 9.22 -4.44
C LEU A 263 -18.11 8.64 -4.23
N GLU A 264 -18.30 7.89 -3.15
CA GLU A 264 -19.60 7.36 -2.78
C GLU A 264 -20.60 8.48 -2.47
N ALA A 265 -21.86 8.26 -2.83
CA ALA A 265 -22.91 9.24 -2.59
C ALA A 265 -23.12 9.52 -1.09
N SER A 266 -23.00 8.49 -0.25
CA SER A 266 -23.01 8.58 1.23
C SER A 266 -21.91 9.51 1.74
N THR A 267 -20.66 9.29 1.30
CA THR A 267 -19.49 10.08 1.68
C THR A 267 -19.61 11.52 1.19
N ALA A 268 -20.05 11.72 -0.05
CA ALA A 268 -20.29 13.05 -0.62
C ALA A 268 -21.37 13.83 0.16
N VAL A 269 -22.50 13.19 0.49
CA VAL A 269 -23.57 13.82 1.28
C VAL A 269 -23.08 14.17 2.68
N ARG A 270 -22.38 13.24 3.35
CA ARG A 270 -21.83 13.47 4.69
C ARG A 270 -20.83 14.63 4.72
N LEU A 271 -19.87 14.66 3.80
CA LEU A 271 -18.91 15.77 3.67
C LEU A 271 -19.60 17.10 3.39
N SER A 272 -20.53 17.10 2.45
CA SER A 272 -21.34 18.27 2.08
C SER A 272 -22.03 18.87 3.30
N THR A 273 -22.65 18.05 4.15
CA THR A 273 -23.30 18.50 5.39
C THR A 273 -22.28 18.98 6.42
N LEU A 274 -21.21 18.22 6.68
CA LEU A 274 -20.22 18.55 7.70
C LEU A 274 -19.42 19.83 7.39
N PHE A 275 -19.07 20.08 6.12
CA PHE A 275 -18.45 21.35 5.72
C PHE A 275 -19.35 22.55 6.04
N ARG A 276 -20.68 22.42 5.87
CA ARG A 276 -21.61 23.51 6.19
C ARG A 276 -21.71 23.79 7.68
N PHE A 277 -21.68 22.75 8.52
CA PHE A 277 -21.60 22.93 9.97
C PHE A 277 -20.26 23.53 10.40
N ALA A 278 -19.14 23.00 9.89
CA ALA A 278 -17.81 23.48 10.25
C ALA A 278 -17.56 24.95 9.86
N LEU A 279 -18.14 25.39 8.73
CA LEU A 279 -18.07 26.78 8.27
C LEU A 279 -19.14 27.70 8.88
N GLY A 280 -20.00 27.18 9.76
CA GLY A 280 -21.07 27.95 10.41
C GLY A 280 -22.18 28.41 9.46
N ILE A 281 -22.34 27.75 8.30
CA ILE A 281 -23.40 28.02 7.33
C ILE A 281 -24.75 27.50 7.86
N VAL A 282 -24.71 26.38 8.60
CA VAL A 282 -25.88 25.78 9.25
C VAL A 282 -25.73 25.92 10.78
N PRO A 283 -26.79 26.32 11.51
CA PRO A 283 -26.74 26.43 12.97
C PRO A 283 -26.44 25.08 13.65
N LEU A 284 -25.59 25.07 14.68
CA LEU A 284 -25.17 23.86 15.39
C LEU A 284 -26.33 23.14 16.09
N GLU A 285 -27.39 23.86 16.44
CA GLU A 285 -28.60 23.32 17.07
C GLU A 285 -29.28 22.28 16.17
N SER A 286 -29.11 22.41 14.84
CA SER A 286 -29.65 21.46 13.86
C SER A 286 -28.82 20.19 13.71
N TYR A 287 -27.63 20.11 14.33
CA TYR A 287 -26.72 18.96 14.18
C TYR A 287 -27.36 17.65 14.65
N GLN A 288 -28.14 17.70 15.72
CA GLN A 288 -28.82 16.54 16.28
C GLN A 288 -29.87 15.96 15.33
N LEU A 289 -30.49 16.80 14.48
CA LEU A 289 -31.45 16.32 13.49
C LEU A 289 -30.78 15.51 12.38
N GLU A 290 -29.57 15.90 11.99
CA GLU A 290 -28.80 15.24 10.92
C GLU A 290 -28.03 14.00 11.41
N PHE A 291 -27.45 14.06 12.62
CA PHE A 291 -26.52 13.04 13.12
C PHE A 291 -26.96 12.34 14.41
N GLY A 292 -28.14 12.67 14.96
CA GLY A 292 -28.72 11.99 16.13
C GLY A 292 -28.03 12.29 17.47
N ARG A 293 -27.04 13.19 17.51
CA ARG A 293 -26.32 13.59 18.73
C ARG A 293 -26.13 15.10 18.81
N VAL A 294 -25.94 15.63 20.02
CA VAL A 294 -25.72 17.07 20.22
C VAL A 294 -24.43 17.49 19.52
N GLY A 295 -24.53 18.52 18.68
CA GLY A 295 -23.38 19.10 17.98
C GLY A 295 -22.62 20.07 18.87
N THR A 296 -21.30 19.90 18.96
CA THR A 296 -20.37 20.89 19.49
C THR A 296 -19.30 21.18 18.43
N PRO A 297 -18.59 22.32 18.47
CA PRO A 297 -17.52 22.60 17.51
C PRO A 297 -16.47 21.47 17.43
N ALA A 298 -16.12 20.86 18.57
CA ALA A 298 -15.20 19.72 18.60
C ALA A 298 -15.79 18.49 17.87
N VAL A 299 -17.04 18.11 18.19
CA VAL A 299 -17.72 16.98 17.55
C VAL A 299 -17.84 17.16 16.04
N VAL A 300 -18.12 18.38 15.56
CA VAL A 300 -18.20 18.69 14.13
C VAL A 300 -16.85 18.49 13.44
N LEU A 301 -15.75 18.96 14.06
CA LEU A 301 -14.42 18.79 13.50
C LEU A 301 -13.99 17.32 13.49
N ASP A 302 -14.27 16.57 14.56
CA ASP A 302 -13.98 15.14 14.63
C ASP A 302 -14.73 14.35 13.55
N ASP A 303 -16.03 14.64 13.38
CA ASP A 303 -16.85 14.00 12.34
C ASP A 303 -16.42 14.40 10.94
N LEU A 304 -16.01 15.65 10.74
CA LEU A 304 -15.46 16.14 9.47
C LEU A 304 -14.13 15.45 9.16
N ALA A 305 -13.21 15.35 10.12
CA ALA A 305 -11.94 14.62 9.94
C ALA A 305 -12.20 13.16 9.54
N ALA A 306 -13.11 12.47 10.24
CA ALA A 306 -13.47 11.10 9.90
C ALA A 306 -14.07 10.97 8.47
N ALA A 307 -14.94 11.91 8.07
CA ALA A 307 -15.52 11.92 6.73
C ALA A 307 -14.49 12.29 5.65
N LEU A 308 -13.56 13.19 5.94
CA LEU A 308 -12.44 13.54 5.05
C LEU A 308 -11.52 12.35 4.85
N ASN A 309 -11.18 11.61 5.92
CA ASN A 309 -10.36 10.41 5.81
C ASN A 309 -11.03 9.36 4.90
N ALA A 310 -12.32 9.08 5.10
CA ALA A 310 -13.06 8.16 4.24
C ALA A 310 -13.04 8.59 2.76
N ALA A 311 -13.30 9.87 2.48
CA ALA A 311 -13.24 10.39 1.11
C ALA A 311 -11.84 10.34 0.50
N VAL A 312 -10.80 10.63 1.28
CA VAL A 312 -9.40 10.51 0.85
C VAL A 312 -9.08 9.06 0.52
N GLU A 313 -9.53 8.09 1.31
CA GLU A 313 -9.34 6.67 1.04
C GLU A 313 -10.01 6.23 -0.27
N GLU A 314 -11.24 6.68 -0.52
CA GLU A 314 -12.00 6.39 -1.76
C GLU A 314 -11.34 6.98 -3.01
N LEU A 315 -10.76 8.17 -2.91
CA LEU A 315 -10.16 8.91 -4.03
C LEU A 315 -8.67 8.60 -4.25
N THR A 316 -7.96 8.13 -3.24
CA THR A 316 -6.50 7.91 -3.35
C THR A 316 -6.18 6.83 -4.37
N ARG A 317 -5.21 7.10 -5.26
CA ARG A 317 -4.65 6.11 -6.19
C ARG A 317 -3.15 5.96 -5.95
N PRO A 318 -2.70 4.84 -5.34
CA PRO A 318 -1.29 4.58 -5.07
C PRO A 318 -0.61 4.07 -6.35
N ILE A 319 -0.36 4.96 -7.30
CA ILE A 319 0.18 4.62 -8.63
C ILE A 319 1.58 4.01 -8.53
N ASP A 320 2.38 4.53 -7.58
CA ASP A 320 3.77 4.12 -7.36
C ASP A 320 3.96 3.20 -6.14
N ALA A 321 2.88 2.85 -5.43
CA ALA A 321 2.95 2.07 -4.19
C ALA A 321 2.16 0.77 -4.26
N ILE A 322 2.72 -0.30 -3.70
CA ILE A 322 2.09 -1.63 -3.62
C ILE A 322 1.02 -1.60 -2.53
N LYS A 323 -0.21 -1.22 -2.88
CA LYS A 323 -1.35 -1.21 -1.93
C LYS A 323 -2.36 -2.33 -2.16
N HIS A 324 -2.27 -3.02 -3.30
CA HIS A 324 -3.29 -3.99 -3.73
C HIS A 324 -3.20 -5.29 -2.92
N GLN A 325 -4.04 -5.43 -1.87
CA GLN A 325 -4.16 -6.62 -1.01
C GLN A 325 -4.19 -7.94 -1.81
N ALA A 326 -4.91 -7.98 -2.94
CA ALA A 326 -5.00 -9.15 -3.81
C ALA A 326 -3.65 -9.53 -4.48
N LYS A 327 -2.79 -8.55 -4.83
CA LYS A 327 -1.44 -8.80 -5.34
C LYS A 327 -0.41 -9.01 -4.24
N THR A 328 -0.65 -8.48 -3.04
CA THR A 328 0.09 -8.90 -1.84
C THR A 328 -0.08 -10.42 -1.64
N VAL A 329 -1.31 -10.93 -1.83
CA VAL A 329 -1.64 -12.37 -1.73
C VAL A 329 -1.15 -13.20 -2.92
N THR A 330 -1.31 -12.74 -4.15
CA THR A 330 -0.95 -13.52 -5.36
C THR A 330 0.52 -13.40 -5.77
N VAL A 331 1.23 -12.33 -5.39
CA VAL A 331 2.67 -12.14 -5.63
C VAL A 331 3.52 -12.61 -4.42
N GLY A 332 2.88 -13.16 -3.38
CA GLY A 332 3.56 -13.82 -2.26
C GLY A 332 4.14 -12.90 -1.20
N ILE A 333 3.69 -11.64 -1.14
CA ILE A 333 4.13 -10.65 -0.13
C ILE A 333 3.26 -10.70 1.14
N SER A 334 2.04 -11.24 1.09
CA SER A 334 1.18 -11.44 2.27
C SER A 334 1.56 -12.68 3.07
N ARG A 335 2.55 -13.45 2.59
CA ARG A 335 3.08 -14.58 3.36
C ARG A 335 3.82 -14.09 4.59
N THR A 336 4.18 -12.81 4.75
CA THR A 336 4.96 -12.38 5.91
C THR A 336 4.24 -12.68 7.21
N ASP A 337 3.00 -12.27 7.45
CA ASP A 337 2.44 -12.40 8.81
C ASP A 337 2.17 -13.86 9.21
N GLU A 338 1.66 -14.67 8.28
CA GLU A 338 1.43 -16.10 8.53
C GLU A 338 2.75 -16.89 8.61
N THR A 339 3.74 -16.61 7.75
CA THR A 339 5.07 -17.25 7.87
C THR A 339 5.84 -16.78 9.09
N LEU A 340 5.64 -15.54 9.55
CA LEU A 340 6.21 -15.03 10.79
C LEU A 340 5.61 -15.76 11.99
N LEU A 341 4.32 -16.11 11.95
CA LEU A 341 3.67 -16.96 12.97
C LEU A 341 4.13 -18.43 12.88
N GLU A 342 4.51 -18.92 11.70
CA GLU A 342 5.07 -20.26 11.49
C GLU A 342 6.54 -20.40 11.92
N ALA A 343 7.26 -19.29 12.09
CA ALA A 343 8.64 -19.29 12.52
C ALA A 343 8.80 -19.96 13.89
N ARG A 344 9.88 -20.74 14.08
CA ARG A 344 10.04 -21.63 15.24
C ARG A 344 9.89 -20.88 16.57
N LEU A 345 10.62 -19.78 16.78
CA LEU A 345 10.53 -19.03 18.04
C LEU A 345 9.15 -18.37 18.27
N ALA A 346 8.44 -17.97 17.21
CA ALA A 346 7.07 -17.46 17.33
C ALA A 346 6.09 -18.58 17.72
N ARG A 347 6.27 -19.78 17.16
CA ARG A 347 5.49 -20.97 17.54
C ARG A 347 5.70 -21.34 19.00
N GLU A 348 6.92 -21.30 19.51
CA GLU A 348 7.22 -21.57 20.92
C GLU A 348 6.48 -20.59 21.86
N VAL A 349 6.37 -19.31 21.49
CA VAL A 349 5.59 -18.32 22.24
C VAL A 349 4.08 -18.64 22.20
N ILE A 350 3.55 -19.05 21.06
CA ILE A 350 2.14 -19.40 20.90
C ILE A 350 1.81 -20.71 21.62
N GLU A 351 2.70 -21.71 21.54
CA GLU A 351 2.57 -23.00 22.23
C GLU A 351 2.71 -22.85 23.75
N ALA A 352 3.46 -21.84 24.23
CA ALA A 352 3.46 -21.37 25.62
C ALA A 352 2.16 -20.67 26.06
N GLY A 353 1.20 -20.51 25.15
CA GLY A 353 -0.17 -20.04 25.40
C GLY A 353 -0.45 -18.60 24.99
N ALA A 354 0.49 -17.87 24.40
CA ALA A 354 0.25 -16.50 23.95
C ALA A 354 -0.82 -16.45 22.83
N PRO A 355 -1.82 -15.55 22.88
CA PRO A 355 -2.83 -15.42 21.83
C PRO A 355 -2.19 -14.89 20.56
N ARG A 356 -2.53 -15.48 19.42
CA ARG A 356 -1.98 -15.10 18.11
C ARG A 356 -2.25 -13.63 17.77
N ASP A 357 -3.44 -13.13 18.13
CA ASP A 357 -3.87 -11.74 17.92
C ASP A 357 -3.24 -10.74 18.89
N SER A 358 -2.49 -11.21 19.89
CA SER A 358 -1.82 -10.38 20.89
C SER A 358 -0.32 -10.20 20.60
N LEU A 359 0.20 -10.74 19.48
CA LEU A 359 1.59 -10.54 19.07
C LEU A 359 1.66 -9.48 17.97
N SER A 360 2.32 -8.35 18.27
CA SER A 360 2.47 -7.28 17.29
C SER A 360 3.38 -7.71 16.12
N TYR A 361 3.22 -7.09 14.95
CA TYR A 361 4.11 -7.32 13.81
C TYR A 361 5.59 -7.09 14.16
N ARG A 362 5.88 -6.04 14.96
CA ARG A 362 7.24 -5.75 15.46
C ARG A 362 7.78 -6.90 16.30
N THR A 363 6.95 -7.44 17.20
CA THR A 363 7.27 -8.59 18.04
C THR A 363 7.60 -9.82 17.20
N LEU A 364 6.73 -10.17 16.24
CA LEU A 364 6.94 -11.31 15.35
C LEU A 364 8.22 -11.19 14.52
N ARG A 365 8.50 -10.01 13.96
CA ARG A 365 9.75 -9.73 13.24
C ARG A 365 11.00 -9.91 14.12
N ALA A 366 10.95 -9.45 15.37
CA ALA A 366 12.06 -9.64 16.30
C ALA A 366 12.29 -11.12 16.62
N LEU A 367 11.22 -11.90 16.83
CA LEU A 367 11.32 -13.34 17.08
C LEU A 367 11.93 -14.10 15.89
N VAL A 368 11.52 -13.77 14.67
CA VAL A 368 12.09 -14.38 13.45
C VAL A 368 13.55 -14.00 13.26
N ALA A 369 13.92 -12.76 13.56
CA ALA A 369 15.31 -12.32 13.50
C ALA A 369 16.19 -12.99 14.57
N LEU A 370 15.63 -13.28 15.76
CA LEU A 370 16.35 -13.95 16.84
C LEU A 370 16.49 -15.45 16.65
N ASP A 371 15.58 -16.11 15.90
CA ASP A 371 15.54 -17.57 15.78
C ASP A 371 16.87 -18.23 15.34
N PRO A 372 17.66 -17.68 14.39
CA PRO A 372 18.96 -18.23 14.03
C PRO A 372 19.99 -18.26 15.18
N ALA A 373 19.87 -17.35 16.15
CA ALA A 373 20.74 -17.28 17.32
C ALA A 373 20.34 -18.27 18.42
N VAL A 374 19.10 -18.76 18.42
CA VAL A 374 18.59 -19.69 19.43
C VAL A 374 18.88 -21.13 18.98
N SER A 375 19.62 -21.91 19.78
CA SER A 375 19.78 -23.35 19.52
C SER A 375 18.55 -24.13 19.98
N GLY A 376 17.96 -23.78 21.12
CA GLY A 376 16.75 -24.43 21.66
C GLY A 376 15.98 -23.58 22.67
N VAL A 377 14.69 -23.91 22.85
CA VAL A 377 13.84 -23.39 23.93
C VAL A 377 13.64 -24.52 24.95
N ILE A 378 14.02 -24.26 26.20
CA ILE A 378 14.12 -25.29 27.25
C ILE A 378 13.06 -25.11 28.36
N GLY A 379 12.27 -24.05 28.30
CA GLY A 379 11.10 -23.85 29.14
C GLY A 379 10.45 -22.48 28.94
N PHE A 380 9.29 -22.28 29.55
CA PHE A 380 8.58 -21.01 29.47
C PHE A 380 7.81 -20.70 30.76
N THR A 381 7.53 -19.41 30.97
CA THR A 381 6.52 -18.94 31.93
C THR A 381 5.69 -17.85 31.29
N ARG A 382 4.37 -18.02 31.30
CA ARG A 382 3.43 -17.03 30.82
C ARG A 382 2.80 -16.27 31.99
N TYR A 383 2.73 -14.96 31.86
CA TYR A 383 2.18 -14.04 32.84
C TYR A 383 1.00 -13.27 32.25
N ARG A 384 -0.04 -13.04 33.06
CA ARG A 384 -1.04 -12.00 32.82
C ARG A 384 -0.54 -10.71 33.47
N VAL A 385 -0.68 -9.60 32.78
CA VAL A 385 -0.39 -8.26 33.30
C VAL A 385 -1.71 -7.57 33.59
N ASP A 386 -1.86 -7.04 34.81
CA ASP A 386 -3.07 -6.37 35.26
C ASP A 386 -2.75 -4.95 35.75
N GLY A 387 -3.47 -3.95 35.23
CA GLY A 387 -3.40 -2.55 35.68
C GLY A 387 -2.09 -1.83 35.34
N LEU A 388 -1.57 -2.00 34.11
CA LEU A 388 -0.29 -1.42 33.67
C LEU A 388 -0.22 0.11 33.87
N ASP A 389 -1.28 0.83 33.51
CA ASP A 389 -1.38 2.30 33.62
C ASP A 389 -1.85 2.78 35.01
N GLY A 390 -2.04 1.85 35.95
CA GLY A 390 -2.44 2.15 37.33
C GLY A 390 -1.25 2.45 38.25
N SER A 391 -1.54 2.82 39.50
CA SER A 391 -0.51 3.16 40.50
C SER A 391 0.28 1.94 41.02
N SER A 392 -0.14 0.71 40.71
CA SER A 392 0.50 -0.52 41.19
C SER A 392 0.24 -1.68 40.23
N PRO A 393 0.99 -1.77 39.11
CA PRO A 393 0.82 -2.84 38.14
C PRO A 393 1.22 -4.20 38.74
N THR A 394 0.49 -5.25 38.38
CA THR A 394 0.74 -6.61 38.89
C THR A 394 0.89 -7.63 37.78
N THR A 395 1.53 -8.76 38.11
CA THR A 395 1.66 -9.93 37.24
C THR A 395 1.19 -11.17 37.96
N THR A 396 0.49 -12.04 37.24
CA THR A 396 0.09 -13.36 37.73
C THR A 396 0.59 -14.42 36.76
N ILE A 397 1.16 -15.53 37.25
CA ILE A 397 1.50 -16.65 36.37
C ILE A 397 0.22 -17.31 35.87
N VAL A 398 0.12 -17.46 34.55
CA VAL A 398 -0.96 -18.17 33.87
C VAL A 398 -0.56 -19.62 33.63
N ASP A 399 0.67 -19.85 33.15
CA ASP A 399 1.17 -21.17 32.80
C ASP A 399 2.70 -21.27 32.89
N ARG A 400 3.23 -22.47 33.05
CA ARG A 400 4.68 -22.79 33.02
C ARG A 400 4.93 -24.15 32.41
N GLY A 401 5.99 -24.26 31.61
CA GLY A 401 6.43 -25.52 31.01
C GLY A 401 7.93 -25.69 30.95
N GLY A 402 8.37 -26.91 30.64
CA GLY A 402 9.79 -27.28 30.57
C GLY A 402 10.50 -27.06 31.90
N MET A 403 11.72 -26.50 31.85
CA MET A 403 12.52 -26.26 33.06
C MET A 403 11.84 -25.30 34.06
N SER A 404 10.96 -24.41 33.61
CA SER A 404 10.28 -23.43 34.47
C SER A 404 9.31 -24.06 35.46
N ALA A 405 8.84 -25.29 35.23
CA ALA A 405 7.96 -26.00 36.15
C ALA A 405 8.63 -26.28 37.51
N GLY A 406 9.96 -26.43 37.54
CA GLY A 406 10.73 -26.66 38.77
C GLY A 406 11.34 -25.41 39.39
N ILE A 407 11.12 -24.22 38.81
CA ILE A 407 11.75 -22.96 39.24
C ILE A 407 10.73 -22.14 40.06
N GLN A 408 11.11 -21.77 41.29
CA GLN A 408 10.32 -20.89 42.14
C GLN A 408 10.32 -19.46 41.58
N SER A 409 9.15 -18.91 41.25
CA SER A 409 9.04 -17.56 40.70
C SER A 409 8.88 -16.53 41.82
N ARG A 410 9.51 -15.35 41.67
CA ARG A 410 9.25 -14.23 42.60
C ARG A 410 7.77 -13.86 42.61
N THR A 411 7.11 -13.93 41.46
CA THR A 411 5.70 -13.59 41.31
C THR A 411 4.79 -14.48 42.15
N ASP A 412 5.26 -15.64 42.63
CA ASP A 412 4.52 -16.48 43.59
C ASP A 412 4.42 -15.86 45.00
N GLN A 413 5.34 -14.96 45.36
CA GLN A 413 5.38 -14.28 46.67
C GLN A 413 5.08 -12.78 46.58
N ASP A 414 5.46 -12.14 45.48
CA ASP A 414 5.31 -10.70 45.24
C ASP A 414 4.80 -10.46 43.80
N PRO A 415 3.50 -10.17 43.64
CA PRO A 415 2.89 -10.01 42.32
C PRO A 415 3.23 -8.67 41.66
N THR A 416 3.89 -7.73 42.35
CA THR A 416 4.18 -6.41 41.78
C THR A 416 5.06 -6.52 40.52
N LEU A 417 4.61 -5.87 39.44
CA LEU A 417 5.33 -5.78 38.18
C LEU A 417 6.45 -4.73 38.30
N LYS A 418 7.70 -5.19 38.33
CA LYS A 418 8.89 -4.33 38.49
C LYS A 418 10.11 -4.92 37.80
N GLY A 419 11.08 -4.06 37.51
CA GLY A 419 12.33 -4.41 36.83
C GLY A 419 12.11 -4.73 35.36
N THR A 420 12.86 -5.69 34.82
CA THR A 420 12.90 -6.00 33.38
C THR A 420 11.54 -6.39 32.79
N LYS A 421 10.69 -7.08 33.57
CA LYS A 421 9.31 -7.41 33.15
C LYS A 421 8.44 -6.16 32.98
N HIS A 422 8.60 -5.17 33.86
CA HIS A 422 7.87 -3.91 33.77
C HIS A 422 8.34 -3.11 32.56
N GLN A 423 9.66 -3.04 32.34
CA GLN A 423 10.23 -2.38 31.17
C GLN A 423 9.67 -2.96 29.87
N VAL A 424 9.71 -4.29 29.68
CA VAL A 424 9.15 -4.93 28.49
C VAL A 424 7.65 -4.68 28.33
N ALA A 425 6.90 -4.63 29.43
CA ALA A 425 5.47 -4.35 29.38
C ALA A 425 5.16 -2.91 28.93
N VAL A 426 5.97 -1.94 29.36
CA VAL A 426 5.81 -0.52 29.00
C VAL A 426 6.33 -0.24 27.59
N ASP A 427 7.55 -0.68 27.29
CA ASP A 427 8.23 -0.41 26.01
C ASP A 427 7.58 -1.21 24.86
N ARG A 428 6.95 -2.35 25.19
CA ARG A 428 6.30 -3.28 24.24
C ARG A 428 7.28 -3.84 23.21
N GLU A 429 8.53 -4.01 23.63
CA GLU A 429 9.60 -4.56 22.81
C GLU A 429 10.11 -5.89 23.37
N VAL A 430 10.45 -6.81 22.47
CA VAL A 430 11.08 -8.09 22.85
C VAL A 430 12.44 -7.79 23.46
N LEU A 431 12.77 -8.48 24.55
CA LEU A 431 14.06 -8.30 25.23
C LEU A 431 14.72 -9.65 25.52
N VAL A 432 15.96 -9.80 25.08
CA VAL A 432 16.87 -10.86 25.46
C VAL A 432 17.70 -10.37 26.65
N THR A 433 17.73 -11.14 27.74
CA THR A 433 18.47 -10.78 28.95
C THR A 433 18.85 -12.02 29.75
N ARG A 434 19.57 -11.86 30.86
CA ARG A 434 19.83 -12.94 31.83
C ARG A 434 18.93 -12.81 33.06
N GLY A 435 18.48 -13.94 33.58
CA GLY A 435 17.70 -13.98 34.82
C GLY A 435 18.53 -13.49 36.00
N ALA A 436 18.03 -12.47 36.71
CA ALA A 436 18.76 -11.83 37.82
C ALA A 436 19.10 -12.75 39.01
N ARG A 437 18.55 -13.98 39.07
CA ARG A 437 18.78 -14.94 40.15
C ARG A 437 19.50 -16.21 39.72
N ASP A 438 19.39 -16.59 38.46
CA ASP A 438 19.86 -17.88 37.94
C ASP A 438 20.79 -17.75 36.73
N ASP A 439 21.10 -16.52 36.30
CA ASP A 439 21.97 -16.16 35.16
C ASP A 439 21.59 -16.83 33.83
N ARG A 440 20.38 -17.38 33.73
CA ARG A 440 19.91 -18.06 32.53
C ARG A 440 19.45 -17.06 31.49
N THR A 441 19.77 -17.33 30.24
CA THR A 441 19.31 -16.50 29.12
C THR A 441 17.81 -16.67 28.92
N ILE A 442 17.11 -15.55 28.86
CA ILE A 442 15.67 -15.50 28.68
C ILE A 442 15.30 -14.53 27.55
N VAL A 443 14.23 -14.84 26.85
CA VAL A 443 13.56 -13.94 25.89
C VAL A 443 12.21 -13.55 26.48
N LEU A 444 12.02 -12.28 26.77
CA LEU A 444 10.77 -11.70 27.24
C LEU A 444 9.99 -11.12 26.06
N VAL A 445 8.76 -11.59 25.89
CA VAL A 445 7.90 -11.28 24.76
C VAL A 445 6.61 -10.63 25.27
N PRO A 446 6.28 -9.39 24.87
CA PRO A 446 5.04 -8.74 25.28
C PRO A 446 3.85 -9.23 24.46
N GLU A 447 2.73 -9.50 25.14
CA GLU A 447 1.42 -9.77 24.56
C GLU A 447 0.59 -8.47 24.65
N VAL A 448 0.32 -7.84 23.50
CA VAL A 448 -0.31 -6.52 23.39
C VAL A 448 -1.65 -6.61 22.68
N LYS A 449 -2.70 -6.07 23.30
CA LYS A 449 -4.06 -5.99 22.74
C LYS A 449 -4.60 -4.58 22.92
N ASP A 450 -5.25 -4.02 21.90
CA ASP A 450 -5.83 -2.66 21.93
C ASP A 450 -4.86 -1.56 22.41
N ARG A 451 -3.57 -1.71 22.07
CA ARG A 451 -2.46 -0.84 22.52
C ARG A 451 -2.18 -0.90 24.03
N GLU A 452 -2.50 -1.99 24.71
CA GLU A 452 -2.13 -2.26 26.09
C GLU A 452 -1.45 -3.63 26.23
N THR A 453 -0.44 -3.75 27.08
CA THR A 453 0.20 -5.05 27.35
C THR A 453 -0.65 -5.84 28.34
N VAL A 454 -1.29 -6.90 27.84
CA VAL A 454 -2.18 -7.78 28.60
C VAL A 454 -1.46 -9.01 29.16
N GLY A 455 -0.25 -9.31 28.66
CA GLY A 455 0.53 -10.46 29.11
C GLY A 455 2.00 -10.36 28.76
N LEU A 456 2.78 -11.26 29.34
CA LEU A 456 4.20 -11.46 29.03
C LEU A 456 4.47 -12.96 28.90
N THR A 457 5.12 -13.36 27.83
CA THR A 457 5.67 -14.72 27.70
C THR A 457 7.19 -14.66 27.86
N LEU A 458 7.70 -15.40 28.83
CA LEU A 458 9.14 -15.56 29.08
C LEU A 458 9.56 -16.94 28.59
N LEU A 459 10.49 -16.99 27.64
CA LEU A 459 11.13 -18.22 27.18
C LEU A 459 12.52 -18.35 27.79
N HIS A 460 12.87 -19.52 28.31
CA HIS A 460 14.26 -19.88 28.62
C HIS A 460 14.89 -20.49 27.37
N VAL A 461 15.99 -19.89 26.92
CA VAL A 461 16.61 -20.25 25.64
C VAL A 461 18.08 -20.60 25.81
N GLU A 462 18.55 -21.50 24.95
CA GLU A 462 19.96 -21.71 24.71
C GLU A 462 20.33 -20.95 23.44
N LEU A 463 21.43 -20.19 23.51
CA LEU A 463 21.96 -19.46 22.36
C LEU A 463 23.12 -20.24 21.74
N ARG A 464 23.34 -20.08 20.45
CA ARG A 464 24.57 -20.52 19.79
C ARG A 464 25.72 -19.64 20.25
N ASP A 465 26.90 -20.23 20.46
CA ASP A 465 28.07 -19.47 20.92
C ASP A 465 28.51 -18.41 19.90
N LEU A 466 28.60 -18.80 18.62
CA LEU A 466 29.04 -17.97 17.50
C LEU A 466 28.13 -18.16 16.28
N LEU A 467 28.11 -17.16 15.39
CA LEU A 467 27.37 -17.16 14.13
C LEU A 467 28.26 -16.65 12.99
N SER A 468 27.98 -17.07 11.76
CA SER A 468 28.65 -16.49 10.58
C SER A 468 28.29 -15.00 10.43
N PRO A 469 29.20 -14.15 9.92
CA PRO A 469 29.00 -12.70 9.80
C PRO A 469 27.64 -12.29 9.21
N ASP A 470 27.22 -12.88 8.09
CA ASP A 470 25.97 -12.52 7.42
C ASP A 470 24.72 -12.85 8.26
N VAL A 471 24.72 -13.99 8.96
CA VAL A 471 23.61 -14.39 9.83
C VAL A 471 23.57 -13.50 11.06
N LEU A 472 24.73 -13.22 11.67
CA LEU A 472 24.83 -12.36 12.85
C LEU A 472 24.35 -10.93 12.54
N ARG A 473 24.73 -10.38 11.38
CA ARG A 473 24.26 -9.08 10.90
C ARG A 473 22.72 -9.06 10.84
N GLY A 474 22.13 -10.10 10.25
CA GLY A 474 20.67 -10.24 10.16
C GLY A 474 19.98 -10.29 11.54
N VAL A 475 20.52 -11.07 12.47
CA VAL A 475 20.02 -11.17 13.85
C VAL A 475 20.05 -9.81 14.54
N LEU A 476 21.21 -9.15 14.56
CA LEU A 476 21.40 -7.86 15.25
C LEU A 476 20.64 -6.71 14.59
N GLN A 477 20.44 -6.75 13.27
CA GLN A 477 19.63 -5.74 12.58
C GLN A 477 18.13 -5.92 12.87
N GLY A 478 17.66 -7.16 12.93
CA GLY A 478 16.25 -7.46 13.22
C GLY A 478 15.88 -7.36 14.70
N TYR A 479 16.85 -7.50 15.61
CA TYR A 479 16.66 -7.30 17.05
C TYR A 479 17.13 -5.90 17.49
N GLY A 480 16.18 -4.97 17.62
CA GLY A 480 16.44 -3.60 18.12
C GLY A 480 17.37 -2.76 17.24
N ASN A 481 17.63 -3.17 16.00
CA ASN A 481 18.59 -2.55 15.07
C ASN A 481 19.99 -2.36 15.69
N ARG A 482 20.38 -3.27 16.58
CA ARG A 482 21.64 -3.24 17.33
C ARG A 482 22.86 -3.25 16.43
N TYR A 483 22.81 -3.89 15.27
CA TYR A 483 23.93 -3.87 14.31
C TYR A 483 24.31 -2.43 13.92
N ARG A 484 23.30 -1.61 13.59
CA ARG A 484 23.51 -0.20 13.24
C ARG A 484 24.06 0.57 14.43
N ALA A 485 23.53 0.35 15.63
CA ALA A 485 23.99 1.03 16.84
C ALA A 485 25.46 0.69 17.16
N VAL A 486 25.85 -0.59 17.05
CA VAL A 486 27.25 -1.03 17.24
C VAL A 486 28.17 -0.44 16.17
N ARG A 487 27.77 -0.48 14.90
CA ARG A 487 28.54 0.13 13.81
C ARG A 487 28.74 1.63 14.04
N ASP A 488 27.66 2.35 14.31
CA ASP A 488 27.70 3.80 14.52
C ASP A 488 28.59 4.16 15.74
N ALA A 489 28.60 3.32 16.79
CA ALA A 489 29.52 3.46 17.92
C ALA A 489 30.98 3.14 17.53
N VAL A 490 31.26 2.02 16.86
CA VAL A 490 32.64 1.65 16.45
C VAL A 490 33.22 2.69 15.48
N CYS A 491 32.43 3.16 14.52
CA CYS A 491 32.83 4.14 13.51
C CYS A 491 33.04 5.56 14.04
N GLU A 492 32.84 5.79 15.34
CA GLU A 492 33.25 7.03 16.00
C GLU A 492 34.79 7.19 15.99
N THR A 493 35.52 6.08 16.05
CA THR A 493 37.00 6.06 16.11
C THR A 493 37.63 5.27 14.96
N GLU A 494 36.98 4.20 14.50
CA GLU A 494 37.46 3.34 13.42
C GLU A 494 36.83 3.72 12.07
N PRO A 495 37.49 3.47 10.92
CA PRO A 495 36.95 3.83 9.61
C PRO A 495 35.73 2.99 9.18
N ASP A 496 35.64 1.74 9.63
CA ASP A 496 34.51 0.84 9.36
C ASP A 496 34.41 -0.26 10.44
N LEU A 497 33.27 -0.93 10.52
CA LEU A 497 33.06 -2.10 11.37
C LEU A 497 33.55 -3.36 10.66
N ASN A 498 34.54 -4.05 11.24
CA ASN A 498 34.96 -5.36 10.77
C ASN A 498 34.00 -6.45 11.25
N ASP A 499 33.19 -6.97 10.33
CA ASP A 499 32.18 -8.00 10.64
C ASP A 499 32.80 -9.35 11.05
N ASP A 500 34.05 -9.65 10.69
CA ASP A 500 34.75 -10.86 11.16
C ASP A 500 35.12 -10.75 12.64
N LEU A 501 35.53 -9.55 13.10
CA LEU A 501 35.77 -9.29 14.52
C LEU A 501 34.44 -9.33 15.31
N LEU A 502 33.37 -8.79 14.74
CA LEU A 502 32.03 -8.87 15.32
C LEU A 502 31.56 -10.32 15.46
N ALA A 503 31.76 -11.15 14.43
CA ALA A 503 31.43 -12.57 14.43
C ALA A 503 32.29 -13.41 15.37
N GLY A 504 33.44 -12.88 15.82
CA GLY A 504 34.30 -13.51 16.82
C GLY A 504 33.83 -13.34 18.27
N LEU A 505 32.86 -12.46 18.54
CA LEU A 505 32.31 -12.24 19.88
C LEU A 505 31.15 -13.21 20.20
N PRO A 506 30.98 -13.63 21.47
CA PRO A 506 29.86 -14.48 21.86
C PRO A 506 28.51 -13.82 21.55
N VAL A 507 27.59 -14.58 20.94
CA VAL A 507 26.25 -14.07 20.56
C VAL A 507 25.48 -13.53 21.76
N VAL A 508 25.61 -14.19 22.92
CA VAL A 508 24.95 -13.76 24.17
C VAL A 508 25.38 -12.36 24.59
N ASP A 509 26.66 -12.02 24.45
CA ASP A 509 27.20 -10.70 24.80
C ASP A 509 26.67 -9.66 23.80
N LEU A 510 26.64 -10.00 22.51
CA LEU A 510 26.14 -9.10 21.46
C LEU A 510 24.65 -8.75 21.61
N LEU A 511 23.84 -9.68 22.14
CA LEU A 511 22.41 -9.48 22.36
C LEU A 511 22.09 -8.75 23.68
N ILE A 512 22.94 -8.89 24.71
CA ILE A 512 22.63 -8.44 26.07
C ILE A 512 23.47 -7.22 26.49
N ASP A 513 24.76 -7.19 26.16
CA ASP A 513 25.68 -6.16 26.67
C ASP A 513 25.33 -4.77 26.10
N PRO A 514 25.62 -3.69 26.83
CA PRO A 514 25.44 -2.34 26.29
C PRO A 514 26.26 -2.12 25.01
N VAL A 515 25.67 -1.41 24.04
CA VAL A 515 26.33 -1.09 22.76
C VAL A 515 27.73 -0.48 22.91
N PRO A 516 27.97 0.47 23.86
CA PRO A 516 29.31 1.03 24.05
C PRO A 516 30.36 -0.01 24.45
N GLU A 517 30.01 -0.98 25.30
CA GLU A 517 30.96 -2.02 25.74
C GLU A 517 31.32 -2.97 24.60
N ILE A 518 30.35 -3.30 23.75
CA ILE A 518 30.59 -4.09 22.53
C ILE A 518 31.54 -3.33 21.60
N ALA A 519 31.29 -2.03 21.40
CA ALA A 519 32.12 -1.19 20.55
C ALA A 519 33.56 -1.11 21.06
N ASP A 520 33.76 -0.95 22.38
CA ASP A 520 35.10 -0.91 22.98
C ASP A 520 35.90 -2.19 22.74
N ARG A 521 35.27 -3.37 22.87
CA ARG A 521 35.92 -4.66 22.57
C ARG A 521 36.37 -4.74 21.10
N LEU A 522 35.54 -4.24 20.18
CA LEU A 522 35.82 -4.25 18.74
C LEU A 522 36.92 -3.25 18.34
N ARG A 523 37.00 -2.10 19.03
CA ARG A 523 38.09 -1.12 18.84
C ARG A 523 39.44 -1.69 19.29
N THR A 524 39.47 -2.42 20.41
CA THR A 524 40.73 -3.00 20.95
C THR A 524 41.28 -4.18 20.14
N GLY A 525 40.47 -4.80 19.27
CA GLY A 525 40.88 -5.92 18.40
C GLY A 525 41.56 -5.49 17.09
N SER A 526 41.60 -4.18 16.80
CA SER A 526 42.20 -3.60 15.59
C SER A 526 43.70 -3.25 15.74
N GLY A 527 44.31 -3.57 16.89
CA GLY A 527 45.69 -3.26 17.25
C GLY A 527 46.70 -4.36 16.96
#